data_AF-A0A2J4P116-F1
#
_entry.id   AF-A0A2J4P116-F1
#
_cell.length_a   1.000
_cell.length_b   1.000
_cell.length_c   1.000
_cell.angle_alpha   90.00
_cell.angle_beta   90.00
_cell.angle_gamma   90.00
#
_symmetry.space_group_name_H-M   'P 1'
#
loop_
_entity.id
_entity.type
_entity.pdbx_description
1 polymer ?
#
loop_
_entity_poly.entity_id
_entity_poly.type
_entity_poly.pdbx_seq_one_letter_code
_entity_poly.pdbx_strand_id
1 'polypeptide(L)'
;RVDDVVLISSGWGVIDGLVARITAQTTNSVTISVINSSDRNFFPAHAGGGKLQKITEWTEIPQITEVAQSGGEQQYAQVQFLADDRQRNIGTFKAAKSQTFTLAHDASLPIYKVLGMADRYGQVLPLRMFVPNAKEYRYWSGVPSFDPQPVTAVNSVET
;
A
#
# COMPACT_ATOMS: atom_id res chain seq x y z
N ARG A 1 1.36 -20.44 -3.77
CA ARG A 1 1.93 -21.50 -2.92
C ARG A 1 2.09 -20.96 -1.51
N VAL A 2 2.16 -21.83 -0.50
CA VAL A 2 2.57 -21.38 0.84
C VAL A 2 3.88 -20.60 0.70
N ASP A 3 3.97 -19.48 1.41
CA ASP A 3 5.07 -18.51 1.38
C ASP A 3 5.17 -17.58 0.17
N ASP A 4 4.33 -17.76 -0.85
CA ASP A 4 4.23 -16.77 -1.92
C ASP A 4 3.60 -15.47 -1.39
N VAL A 5 4.12 -14.34 -1.87
CA VAL A 5 3.51 -13.03 -1.65
C VAL A 5 2.64 -12.70 -2.87
N VAL A 6 1.43 -12.24 -2.61
CA VAL A 6 0.44 -11.92 -3.63
C VAL A 6 -0.11 -10.51 -3.45
N LEU A 7 -0.38 -9.84 -4.57
CA LEU A 7 -1.26 -8.67 -4.63
C LEU A 7 -2.69 -9.16 -4.84
N ILE A 8 -3.60 -8.69 -4.00
CA ILE A 8 -5.00 -9.10 -3.99
C ILE A 8 -5.81 -8.05 -4.75
N SER A 9 -6.55 -8.48 -5.76
CA SER A 9 -7.66 -7.71 -6.31
C SER A 9 -8.96 -8.39 -5.90
N SER A 10 -9.85 -7.69 -5.22
CA SER A 10 -11.09 -8.27 -4.68
C SER A 10 -12.25 -7.29 -4.75
N GLY A 11 -13.47 -7.80 -4.93
CA GLY A 11 -14.69 -7.01 -4.74
C GLY A 11 -14.89 -6.54 -3.29
N TRP A 12 -14.18 -7.13 -2.32
CA TRP A 12 -14.15 -6.61 -0.96
C TRP A 12 -13.14 -5.48 -0.84
N GLY A 13 -13.63 -4.23 -0.80
CA GLY A 13 -12.78 -3.04 -0.72
C GLY A 13 -11.82 -2.98 0.48
N VAL A 14 -12.10 -3.75 1.55
CA VAL A 14 -11.22 -3.85 2.73
C VAL A 14 -9.91 -4.60 2.47
N ILE A 15 -9.87 -5.46 1.43
CA ILE A 15 -8.68 -6.23 1.06
C ILE A 15 -8.23 -5.97 -0.38
N ASP A 16 -8.96 -5.15 -1.12
CA ASP A 16 -8.58 -4.76 -2.47
C ASP A 16 -7.28 -3.95 -2.44
N GLY A 17 -6.33 -4.34 -3.28
CA GLY A 17 -4.97 -3.80 -3.28
C GLY A 17 -4.08 -4.29 -2.14
N LEU A 18 -4.54 -5.16 -1.24
CA LEU A 18 -3.68 -5.65 -0.15
C LEU A 18 -2.56 -6.55 -0.69
N VAL A 19 -1.36 -6.39 -0.14
CA VAL A 19 -0.23 -7.29 -0.38
C VAL A 19 -0.03 -8.16 0.84
N ALA A 20 -0.07 -9.48 0.66
CA ALA A 20 0.05 -10.41 1.77
C ALA A 20 0.74 -11.71 1.39
N ARG A 21 1.33 -12.37 2.41
CA ARG A 21 1.91 -13.71 2.28
C ARG A 21 0.85 -14.77 2.52
N ILE A 22 0.87 -15.82 1.69
CA ILE A 22 0.03 -17.00 1.87
C ILE A 22 0.61 -17.87 2.98
N THR A 23 -0.19 -18.17 4.00
CA THR A 23 0.23 -18.98 5.15
C THR A 23 -0.24 -20.42 5.08
N ALA A 24 -1.36 -20.68 4.40
CA ALA A 24 -1.80 -22.04 4.11
C ALA A 24 -2.48 -22.09 2.74
N GLN A 25 -2.49 -23.28 2.13
CA GLN A 25 -3.22 -23.54 0.90
C GLN A 25 -3.89 -24.90 0.98
N THR A 26 -5.09 -25.00 0.43
CA THR A 26 -5.76 -26.24 0.08
C THR A 26 -5.85 -26.35 -1.44
N THR A 27 -6.44 -27.42 -1.96
CA THR A 27 -6.64 -27.59 -3.41
C THR A 27 -7.37 -26.41 -4.06
N ASN A 28 -8.31 -25.78 -3.34
CA ASN A 28 -9.20 -24.74 -3.89
C ASN A 28 -9.21 -23.43 -3.09
N SER A 29 -8.41 -23.31 -2.02
CA SER A 29 -8.40 -22.11 -1.18
C SER A 29 -7.00 -21.76 -0.70
N VAL A 30 -6.78 -20.49 -0.39
CA VAL A 30 -5.57 -19.99 0.25
C VAL A 30 -5.95 -19.21 1.51
N THR A 31 -5.11 -19.30 2.53
CA THR A 31 -5.26 -18.58 3.78
C THR A 31 -4.20 -17.49 3.86
N ILE A 32 -4.62 -16.30 4.28
CA ILE A 32 -3.78 -15.13 4.49
C ILE A 32 -3.95 -14.73 5.96
N SER A 33 -2.89 -14.81 6.76
CA SER A 33 -2.97 -14.62 8.22
C SER A 33 -3.42 -13.23 8.65
N VAL A 34 -3.20 -12.21 7.83
CA VAL A 34 -3.54 -10.82 8.13
C VAL A 34 -5.05 -10.54 8.02
N ILE A 35 -5.84 -11.43 7.39
CA ILE A 35 -7.26 -11.20 7.13
C ILE A 35 -8.10 -12.22 7.91
N ASN A 36 -9.05 -11.72 8.71
CA ASN A 36 -10.15 -12.52 9.24
C ASN A 36 -11.44 -12.18 8.48
N SER A 37 -11.83 -13.06 7.54
CA SER A 37 -13.03 -12.89 6.71
C SER A 37 -14.31 -13.46 7.33
N SER A 38 -14.33 -13.75 8.64
CA SER A 38 -15.48 -14.36 9.32
C SER A 38 -16.67 -13.40 9.47
N ASP A 39 -16.41 -12.09 9.49
CA ASP A 39 -17.47 -11.08 9.63
C ASP A 39 -18.18 -10.82 8.29
N ARG A 40 -19.42 -11.30 8.19
CA ARG A 40 -20.26 -11.19 6.99
C ARG A 40 -20.66 -9.74 6.67
N ASN A 41 -20.56 -8.80 7.60
CA ASN A 41 -20.85 -7.39 7.34
C ASN A 41 -19.76 -6.76 6.48
N PHE A 42 -18.49 -7.09 6.76
CA PHE A 42 -17.33 -6.62 5.99
C PHE A 42 -16.98 -7.54 4.82
N PHE A 43 -17.30 -8.83 4.94
CA PHE A 43 -17.03 -9.86 3.96
C PHE A 43 -18.34 -10.55 3.51
N PRO A 44 -19.25 -9.83 2.83
CA PRO A 44 -20.50 -10.41 2.36
C PRO A 44 -20.22 -11.57 1.39
N ALA A 45 -21.01 -12.64 1.52
CA ALA A 45 -20.86 -13.82 0.68
C ALA A 45 -21.05 -13.47 -0.80
N HIS A 46 -20.27 -14.11 -1.68
CA HIS A 46 -20.29 -13.90 -3.14
C HIS A 46 -19.82 -12.52 -3.63
N ALA A 47 -19.52 -11.58 -2.73
CA ALA A 47 -18.95 -10.27 -3.09
C ALA A 47 -17.41 -10.25 -3.11
N GLY A 48 -16.75 -11.29 -2.61
CA GLY A 48 -15.28 -11.37 -2.51
C GLY A 48 -14.56 -11.89 -3.75
N GLY A 49 -15.28 -12.07 -4.87
CA GLY A 49 -14.69 -12.50 -6.13
C GLY A 49 -13.51 -11.60 -6.52
N GLY A 50 -12.45 -12.19 -7.06
CA GLY A 50 -11.19 -11.48 -7.22
C GLY A 50 -10.11 -12.29 -7.91
N LYS A 51 -8.92 -11.70 -8.00
CA LYS A 51 -7.72 -12.30 -8.55
C LYS A 51 -6.56 -12.14 -7.58
N LEU A 52 -5.73 -13.17 -7.49
CA LEU A 52 -4.46 -13.11 -6.78
C LEU A 52 -3.34 -13.03 -7.82
N GLN A 53 -2.59 -11.93 -7.79
CA GLN A 53 -1.41 -11.78 -8.63
C GLN A 53 -0.18 -12.16 -7.82
N LYS A 54 0.48 -13.24 -8.21
CA LYS A 54 1.74 -13.66 -7.58
C LYS A 54 2.85 -12.66 -7.93
N ILE A 55 3.61 -12.27 -6.90
CA ILE A 55 4.81 -11.47 -7.07
C ILE A 55 5.98 -12.42 -7.34
N THR A 56 6.60 -12.29 -8.50
CA THR A 56 7.70 -13.15 -8.95
C THR A 56 9.06 -12.58 -8.64
N GLU A 57 9.19 -11.25 -8.64
CA GLU A 57 10.46 -10.54 -8.52
C GLU A 57 10.28 -9.26 -7.70
N TRP A 58 11.35 -8.85 -7.02
CA TRP A 58 11.42 -7.60 -6.28
C TRP A 58 12.61 -6.79 -6.77
N THR A 59 12.38 -5.57 -7.21
CA THR A 59 13.43 -4.60 -7.53
C THR A 59 13.69 -3.75 -6.30
N GLU A 60 14.96 -3.64 -5.90
CA GLU A 60 15.35 -2.78 -4.78
C GLU A 60 15.26 -1.30 -5.18
N ILE A 61 14.90 -0.47 -4.20
CA ILE A 61 14.94 1.00 -4.31
C ILE A 61 16.18 1.47 -3.56
N PRO A 62 17.33 1.67 -4.24
CA PRO A 62 18.56 2.05 -3.58
C PRO A 62 18.57 3.57 -3.29
N GLN A 63 19.56 4.00 -2.48
CA GLN A 63 19.89 5.42 -2.28
C GLN A 63 18.72 6.31 -1.83
N ILE A 64 17.88 5.80 -0.93
CA ILE A 64 16.80 6.59 -0.31
C ILE A 64 17.44 7.60 0.67
N THR A 65 17.27 8.90 0.40
CA THR A 65 17.79 9.99 1.23
C THR A 65 16.78 10.41 2.30
N GLU A 66 15.48 10.35 1.98
CA GLU A 66 14.40 10.74 2.87
C GLU A 66 13.16 9.87 2.67
N VAL A 67 12.45 9.60 3.77
CA VAL A 67 11.14 8.95 3.78
C VAL A 67 10.17 9.83 4.56
N ALA A 68 9.17 10.36 3.87
CA ALA A 68 8.08 11.12 4.48
C ALA A 68 6.77 10.34 4.36
N GLN A 69 5.96 10.35 5.42
CA GLN A 69 4.60 9.78 5.41
C GLN A 69 3.59 10.83 5.83
N SER A 70 2.46 10.87 5.13
CA SER A 70 1.36 11.77 5.43
C SER A 70 0.00 11.08 5.29
N GLY A 71 -1.01 11.64 5.96
CA GLY A 71 -2.37 11.16 5.91
C GLY A 71 -2.63 9.91 6.78
N GLY A 72 -3.77 9.25 6.53
CA GLY A 72 -4.27 8.18 7.41
C GLY A 72 -4.98 8.68 8.67
N GLU A 73 -5.04 9.99 8.87
CA GLU A 73 -5.76 10.63 9.97
C GLU A 73 -7.27 10.41 9.84
N GLN A 74 -7.93 10.22 10.98
CA GLN A 74 -9.38 10.14 11.04
C GLN A 74 -9.98 11.53 10.82
N GLN A 75 -10.84 11.68 9.82
CA GLN A 75 -11.63 12.89 9.63
C GLN A 75 -12.90 12.81 10.48
N TYR A 76 -13.35 13.97 10.95
CA TYR A 76 -14.52 14.11 11.81
C TYR A 76 -15.50 15.14 11.22
N ALA A 77 -16.78 14.81 11.21
CA ALA A 77 -17.85 15.79 11.05
C ALA A 77 -18.31 16.24 12.43
N GLN A 78 -18.39 17.56 12.63
CA GLN A 78 -18.96 18.13 13.83
C GLN A 78 -20.46 18.28 13.64
N VAL A 79 -21.23 17.65 14.52
CA VAL A 79 -22.69 17.71 14.48
C VAL A 79 -23.19 18.23 15.82
N GLN A 80 -24.12 19.17 15.79
CA GLN A 80 -24.88 19.63 16.95
C GLN A 80 -26.37 19.34 16.70
N PHE A 81 -26.98 18.59 17.62
CA PHE A 81 -28.42 18.36 17.58
C PHE A 81 -29.14 19.53 18.27
N LEU A 82 -30.36 19.87 17.83
CA LEU A 82 -31.15 20.96 18.44
C LEU A 82 -31.43 20.75 19.94
N ALA A 83 -31.37 19.50 20.41
CA ALA A 83 -31.58 19.15 21.81
C ALA A 83 -30.28 19.19 22.65
N ASP A 84 -29.13 19.45 22.03
CA ASP A 84 -27.82 19.34 22.67
C ASP A 84 -27.09 20.70 22.63
N ASP A 85 -26.63 21.16 23.79
CA ASP A 85 -25.83 22.40 23.92
C ASP A 85 -24.35 22.18 23.56
N ARG A 86 -23.99 21.00 23.05
CA ARG A 86 -22.60 20.62 22.77
C ARG A 86 -22.46 19.98 21.40
N GLN A 87 -21.39 20.33 20.70
CA GLN A 87 -21.00 19.68 19.45
C GLN A 87 -20.41 18.29 19.74
N ARG A 88 -20.70 17.35 18.85
CA ARG A 88 -20.14 15.98 18.87
C ARG A 88 -19.35 15.72 17.60
N ASN A 89 -18.23 15.02 17.72
CA ASN A 89 -17.40 14.61 16.59
C ASN A 89 -17.79 13.19 16.15
N ILE A 90 -18.28 13.05 14.93
CA ILE A 90 -18.59 11.76 14.31
C ILE A 90 -17.49 11.45 13.29
N GLY A 91 -16.82 10.31 13.45
CA GLY A 91 -15.79 9.88 12.50
C GLY A 91 -16.41 9.60 11.13
N THR A 92 -15.91 10.24 10.07
CA THR A 92 -16.44 10.12 8.71
C THR A 92 -15.65 9.09 7.90
N PHE A 93 -14.46 9.48 7.47
CA PHE A 93 -13.54 8.68 6.67
C PHE A 93 -12.11 8.91 7.14
N LYS A 94 -11.21 8.03 6.76
CA LYS A 94 -9.77 8.23 6.99
C LYS A 94 -9.16 8.88 5.76
N ALA A 95 -8.29 9.85 5.98
CA ALA A 95 -7.55 10.48 4.89
C ALA A 95 -6.70 9.43 4.15
N ALA A 96 -6.54 9.60 2.83
CA ALA A 96 -5.63 8.77 2.06
C ALA A 96 -4.21 8.87 2.63
N LYS A 97 -3.48 7.74 2.60
CA LYS A 97 -2.09 7.71 3.03
C LYS A 97 -1.19 7.94 1.82
N SER A 98 -0.23 8.82 1.96
CA SER A 98 0.81 9.06 0.96
C SER A 98 2.18 8.85 1.60
N GLN A 99 3.05 8.13 0.90
CA GLN A 99 4.44 7.93 1.29
C GLN A 99 5.32 8.49 0.18
N THR A 100 6.20 9.41 0.53
CA THR A 100 7.14 10.04 -0.39
C THR A 100 8.53 9.52 -0.08
N PHE A 101 9.18 8.94 -1.08
CA PHE A 101 10.56 8.48 -1.03
C PHE A 101 11.40 9.40 -1.90
N THR A 102 12.38 10.07 -1.31
CA THR A 102 13.35 10.87 -2.06
C THR A 102 14.55 9.99 -2.36
N LEU A 103 14.92 9.89 -3.64
CA LEU A 103 16.05 9.09 -4.10
C LEU A 103 17.18 10.02 -4.56
N ALA A 104 18.43 9.58 -4.39
CA ALA A 104 19.53 10.14 -5.16
C ALA A 104 19.35 9.81 -6.66
N HIS A 105 19.84 10.69 -7.54
CA HIS A 105 19.62 10.54 -8.97
C HIS A 105 20.69 9.62 -9.57
N ASP A 106 20.27 8.43 -9.99
CA ASP A 106 21.03 7.51 -10.82
C ASP A 106 20.08 6.86 -11.83
N ALA A 107 20.09 7.37 -13.05
CA ALA A 107 19.18 6.95 -14.12
C ALA A 107 19.51 5.56 -14.69
N SER A 108 20.68 5.00 -14.36
CA SER A 108 21.10 3.67 -14.81
C SER A 108 20.38 2.54 -14.06
N LEU A 109 19.77 2.87 -12.91
CA LEU A 109 19.13 1.90 -12.05
C LEU A 109 17.83 1.33 -12.66
N PRO A 110 17.59 0.01 -12.56
CA PRO A 110 16.45 -0.65 -13.16
C PRO A 110 15.09 -0.17 -12.62
N ILE A 111 15.08 0.39 -11.39
CA ILE A 111 13.87 0.86 -10.73
C ILE A 111 13.19 2.03 -11.46
N TYR A 112 13.96 2.90 -12.13
CA TYR A 112 13.40 4.05 -12.86
C TYR A 112 12.48 3.61 -14.00
N LYS A 113 12.84 2.53 -14.70
CA LYS A 113 12.00 1.96 -15.76
C LYS A 113 10.72 1.36 -15.19
N VAL A 114 10.79 0.69 -14.04
CA VAL A 114 9.62 0.10 -13.36
C VAL A 114 8.67 1.20 -12.90
N LEU A 115 9.18 2.22 -12.22
CA LEU A 115 8.38 3.34 -11.71
C LEU A 115 7.78 4.17 -12.84
N GLY A 116 8.54 4.48 -13.90
CA GLY A 116 8.02 5.24 -15.04
C GLY A 116 6.95 4.50 -15.84
N MET A 117 7.05 3.17 -15.97
CA MET A 117 5.99 2.36 -16.58
C MET A 117 4.75 2.30 -15.69
N ALA A 118 4.94 2.09 -14.39
CA ALA A 118 3.83 1.99 -13.45
C ALA A 118 3.07 3.30 -13.29
N ASP A 119 3.77 4.43 -13.24
CA ASP A 119 3.18 5.78 -13.23
C ASP A 119 2.33 6.03 -14.49
N ARG A 120 2.90 5.78 -15.67
CA ARG A 120 2.22 5.97 -16.96
C ARG A 120 0.92 5.17 -17.10
N TYR A 121 0.88 3.96 -16.55
CA TYR A 121 -0.27 3.07 -16.65
C TYR A 121 -1.14 3.06 -15.37
N GLY A 122 -0.81 3.87 -14.36
CA GLY A 122 -1.50 3.85 -13.06
C GLY A 122 -1.51 2.47 -12.40
N GLN A 123 -0.43 1.70 -12.58
CA GLN A 123 -0.35 0.34 -12.07
C GLN A 123 -0.17 0.34 -10.55
N VAL A 124 -0.96 -0.49 -9.86
CA VAL A 124 -0.78 -0.76 -8.44
C VAL A 124 0.45 -1.64 -8.27
N LEU A 125 1.49 -1.11 -7.62
CA LEU A 125 2.71 -1.86 -7.32
C LEU A 125 2.69 -2.38 -5.88
N PRO A 126 3.08 -3.63 -5.66
CA PRO A 126 3.35 -4.13 -4.33
C PRO A 126 4.71 -3.63 -3.84
N LEU A 127 4.74 -3.17 -2.59
CA LEU A 127 5.91 -2.63 -1.91
C LEU A 127 6.16 -3.44 -0.64
N ARG A 128 7.44 -3.59 -0.28
CA ARG A 128 7.85 -4.22 0.96
C ARG A 128 9.04 -3.50 1.58
N MET A 129 9.12 -3.52 2.90
CA MET A 129 10.30 -3.06 3.64
C MET A 129 10.60 -4.04 4.76
N PHE A 130 11.88 -4.37 4.90
CA PHE A 130 12.37 -5.10 6.06
C PHE A 130 12.64 -4.12 7.20
N VAL A 131 12.06 -4.36 8.37
CA VAL A 131 12.31 -3.55 9.57
C VAL A 131 13.25 -4.34 10.49
N PRO A 132 14.53 -3.96 10.61
CA PRO A 132 15.52 -4.75 11.37
C PRO A 132 15.14 -4.94 12.84
N ASN A 133 14.58 -3.90 13.47
CA ASN A 133 14.18 -3.95 14.89
C ASN A 133 13.04 -4.92 15.16
N ALA A 134 12.08 -5.05 14.23
CA ALA A 134 10.94 -5.95 14.37
C ALA A 134 11.19 -7.34 13.77
N LYS A 135 12.29 -7.51 13.01
CA LYS A 135 12.63 -8.72 12.25
C LYS A 135 11.48 -9.20 11.34
N GLU A 136 10.74 -8.24 10.78
CA GLU A 136 9.53 -8.50 10.01
C GLU A 136 9.54 -7.70 8.70
N TYR A 137 8.93 -8.27 7.66
CA TYR A 137 8.59 -7.57 6.43
C TYR A 137 7.24 -6.89 6.57
N ARG A 138 7.22 -5.58 6.35
CA ARG A 138 5.98 -4.82 6.16
C ARG A 138 5.64 -4.80 4.68
N TYR A 139 4.39 -5.07 4.37
CA TYR A 139 3.86 -5.08 3.01
C TYR A 139 2.78 -4.02 2.87
N TRP A 140 2.79 -3.33 1.73
CA TRP A 140 1.71 -2.44 1.32
C TRP A 140 1.68 -2.38 -0.20
N SER A 141 0.66 -1.75 -0.77
CA SER A 141 0.64 -1.39 -2.17
C SER A 141 0.49 0.11 -2.33
N GLY A 142 0.81 0.60 -3.52
CA GLY A 142 0.57 1.97 -3.89
C GLY A 142 0.55 2.12 -5.40
N VAL A 143 -0.11 3.17 -5.87
CA VAL A 143 0.08 3.67 -7.23
C VAL A 143 1.24 4.67 -7.17
N PRO A 144 2.35 4.44 -7.88
CA PRO A 144 3.45 5.39 -7.88
C PRO A 144 3.05 6.66 -8.62
N SER A 145 3.44 7.81 -8.07
CA SER A 145 3.48 9.08 -8.79
C SER A 145 4.95 9.45 -8.91
N PHE A 146 5.56 9.10 -10.05
CA PHE A 146 7.00 9.18 -10.22
C PHE A 146 7.40 10.43 -11.02
N ASP A 147 8.17 11.32 -10.39
CA ASP A 147 8.79 12.44 -11.08
C ASP A 147 10.24 12.06 -11.43
N PRO A 148 10.58 11.89 -12.73
CA PRO A 148 11.92 11.56 -13.16
C PRO A 148 12.88 12.76 -13.10
N GLN A 149 12.39 13.99 -12.92
CA GLN A 149 13.22 15.18 -12.98
C GLN A 149 13.96 15.38 -11.65
N PRO A 150 15.31 15.34 -11.63
CA PRO A 150 16.06 15.61 -10.41
C PRO A 150 15.88 17.08 -10.01
N VAL A 151 15.65 17.31 -8.72
CA VAL A 151 15.80 18.64 -8.13
C VAL A 151 17.29 18.88 -7.94
N THR A 152 17.86 19.79 -8.73
CA THR A 152 19.26 20.17 -8.60
C THR A 152 19.46 20.90 -7.27
N ALA A 153 20.07 20.23 -6.30
CA ALA A 153 20.35 20.78 -4.98
C ALA A 153 21.83 20.57 -4.65
N VAL A 154 22.43 21.52 -3.93
CA VAL A 154 23.81 21.37 -3.45
C VAL A 154 23.85 20.16 -2.50
N ASN A 155 24.61 19.12 -2.88
CA ASN A 155 24.73 17.79 -2.27
C ASN A 155 23.81 16.67 -2.82
N SER A 156 23.16 16.83 -3.98
CA SER A 156 22.65 15.68 -4.73
C SER A 156 23.82 14.89 -5.33
N VAL A 157 23.92 13.59 -5.00
CA VAL A 157 24.74 12.68 -5.80
C VAL A 157 23.94 12.40 -7.07
N GLU A 158 24.37 13.00 -8.16
CA GLU A 158 23.84 12.80 -9.51
C GLU A 158 24.89 11.99 -10.28
N THR A 159 24.52 10.83 -10.83
CA THR A 159 25.41 10.01 -11.66
C THR A 159 24.69 9.44 -12.86
#